data_AF-A0A2A6DY40-F1
#
_entry.id   AF-A0A2A6DY40-F1
#
_cell.length_a   1.000
_cell.length_b   1.000
_cell.length_c   1.000
_cell.angle_alpha   90.00
_cell.angle_beta   90.00
_cell.angle_gamma   90.00
#
_symmetry.space_group_name_H-M   'P 1'
#
loop_
_entity.id
_entity.type
_entity.pdbx_description
1 polymer ?
#
loop_
_entity_poly.entity_id
_entity_poly.type
_entity_poly.pdbx_seq_one_letter_code
_entity_poly.pdbx_strand_id
1 'polypeptide(L)'
;MAATLPKTNERGFFEIRLESIGGLGANLAGKMLAEAGVVGAGLNGVSFSTYGSEKKGSPVKAHIRFCRPDMEIRDTAPVERPHVVGVFHEALYKTVNVVSGIYEDSIVLVNSAKDPDRLKEMLKLKGGTIAVVDATGIALEEKNRVNMAMLGGLFRLCEFLDPEAMKAVIRKSLEKKYPHAVQPAIRTFERGYEEVKFKTFPLPKGEEMPPYVRYDTPILGYATQPIGGTIINPGNSVLRDLSISRAGMMPHFHEEKCIHCAACDTVCPDFCFVWAELPDKKGRPQMFLQGIDYQYCKGCLKCVQACPTEALTAAREEDGYAERHRVPHRFNWAMPQPAAVGAGR
;
A
#
# COMPACT_ATOMS: atom_id res chain seq x y z
N MET A 1 -36.39 3.47 -3.40
CA MET A 1 -36.07 4.88 -3.09
C MET A 1 -34.57 5.02 -3.08
N ALA A 2 -34.01 6.13 -3.59
CA ALA A 2 -32.57 6.35 -3.53
C ALA A 2 -32.12 6.51 -2.08
N ALA A 3 -30.96 5.94 -1.72
CA ALA A 3 -30.38 6.12 -0.40
C ALA A 3 -30.02 7.59 -0.16
N THR A 4 -30.00 8.00 1.11
CA THR A 4 -29.60 9.36 1.49
C THR A 4 -28.13 9.35 1.89
N LEU A 5 -27.34 10.26 1.31
CA LEU A 5 -25.94 10.43 1.69
C LEU A 5 -25.88 11.06 3.10
N PRO A 6 -25.03 10.54 4.00
CA PRO A 6 -24.96 11.02 5.39
C PRO A 6 -24.41 12.44 5.49
N LYS A 7 -23.56 12.82 4.53
CA LYS A 7 -22.96 14.15 4.40
C LYS A 7 -22.48 14.39 2.97
N THR A 8 -22.22 15.64 2.64
CA THR A 8 -21.66 16.05 1.35
C THR A 8 -20.76 17.27 1.56
N ASN A 9 -19.77 17.44 0.70
CA ASN A 9 -19.01 18.68 0.63
C ASN A 9 -19.87 19.84 0.05
N GLU A 10 -19.29 21.03 -0.07
CA GLU A 10 -19.94 22.23 -0.63
C GLU A 10 -20.47 22.05 -2.06
N ARG A 11 -19.97 21.03 -2.78
CA ARG A 11 -20.36 20.71 -4.16
C ARG A 11 -21.44 19.62 -4.22
N GLY A 12 -21.93 19.14 -3.08
CA GLY A 12 -22.95 18.10 -3.00
C GLY A 12 -22.40 16.68 -3.19
N PHE A 13 -21.09 16.47 -3.03
CA PHE A 13 -20.46 15.15 -3.22
C PHE A 13 -20.09 14.49 -1.90
N PHE A 14 -20.37 13.20 -1.77
CA PHE A 14 -19.72 12.31 -0.82
C PHE A 14 -18.53 11.64 -1.53
N GLU A 15 -17.33 11.80 -0.98
CA GLU A 15 -16.08 11.46 -1.65
C GLU A 15 -15.29 10.43 -0.86
N ILE A 16 -14.81 9.39 -1.55
CA ILE A 16 -14.02 8.29 -0.99
C ILE A 16 -12.69 8.24 -1.73
N ARG A 17 -11.58 8.07 -0.99
CA ARG A 17 -10.25 7.85 -1.54
C ARG A 17 -9.69 6.53 -1.06
N LEU A 18 -9.42 5.60 -1.98
CA LEU A 18 -8.72 4.36 -1.65
C LEU A 18 -7.24 4.53 -1.95
N GLU A 19 -6.39 4.27 -0.97
CA GLU A 19 -4.94 4.33 -1.02
C GLU A 19 -4.41 2.89 -0.99
N SER A 20 -3.66 2.49 -2.01
CA SER A 20 -3.24 1.09 -2.19
C SER A 20 -1.91 0.99 -2.93
N ILE A 21 -1.43 -0.23 -3.12
CA ILE A 21 -0.33 -0.57 -4.02
C ILE A 21 -0.85 -1.45 -5.14
N GLY A 22 -0.15 -1.43 -6.29
CA GLY A 22 -0.45 -2.33 -7.40
C GLY A 22 -0.55 -3.79 -6.95
N GLY A 23 -1.66 -4.46 -7.28
CA GLY A 23 -1.90 -5.88 -6.98
C GLY A 23 -2.81 -6.16 -5.77
N LEU A 24 -3.18 -5.16 -4.96
CA LEU A 24 -4.09 -5.36 -3.81
C LEU A 24 -5.58 -5.15 -4.12
N GLY A 25 -5.93 -4.83 -5.37
CA GLY A 25 -7.32 -4.81 -5.83
C GLY A 25 -8.15 -3.57 -5.50
N ALA A 26 -7.53 -2.45 -5.08
CA ALA A 26 -8.27 -1.22 -4.76
C ALA A 26 -9.06 -0.64 -5.95
N ASN A 27 -8.55 -0.72 -7.18
CA ASN A 27 -9.30 -0.29 -8.38
C ASN A 27 -10.59 -1.11 -8.56
N LEU A 28 -10.52 -2.43 -8.37
CA LEU A 28 -11.71 -3.29 -8.45
C LEU A 28 -12.67 -2.96 -7.31
N ALA A 29 -12.18 -2.80 -6.09
CA ALA A 29 -13.01 -2.40 -4.95
C ALA A 29 -13.70 -1.04 -5.18
N GLY A 30 -13.00 -0.05 -5.74
CA GLY A 30 -13.58 1.25 -6.08
C GLY A 30 -14.69 1.16 -7.13
N LYS A 31 -14.50 0.33 -8.17
CA LYS A 31 -15.54 0.05 -9.17
C LYS A 31 -16.76 -0.63 -8.56
N MET A 32 -16.55 -1.65 -7.72
CA MET A 32 -17.64 -2.36 -7.05
C MET A 32 -18.40 -1.45 -6.08
N LEU A 33 -17.71 -0.57 -5.34
CA LEU A 33 -18.35 0.44 -4.50
C LEU A 33 -19.20 1.40 -5.31
N ALA A 34 -18.64 1.94 -6.41
CA ALA A 34 -19.37 2.84 -7.28
C ALA A 34 -20.60 2.18 -7.90
N GLU A 35 -20.47 0.93 -8.39
CA GLU A 35 -21.58 0.15 -8.92
C GLU A 35 -22.65 -0.10 -7.85
N ALA A 36 -22.26 -0.40 -6.60
CA ALA A 36 -23.19 -0.57 -5.49
C ALA A 36 -23.98 0.71 -5.19
N GLY A 37 -23.31 1.86 -5.17
CA GLY A 37 -23.98 3.14 -4.94
C GLY A 37 -24.90 3.54 -6.10
N VAL A 38 -24.47 3.33 -7.34
CA VAL A 38 -25.24 3.72 -8.52
C VAL A 38 -26.42 2.79 -8.77
N VAL A 39 -26.17 1.48 -8.86
CA VAL A 39 -27.18 0.49 -9.21
C VAL A 39 -27.98 0.06 -7.98
N GLY A 40 -27.31 -0.16 -6.84
CA GLY A 40 -27.95 -0.68 -5.62
C GLY A 40 -28.64 0.41 -4.81
N ALA A 41 -27.98 1.56 -4.61
CA ALA A 41 -28.50 2.65 -3.78
C ALA A 41 -29.20 3.76 -4.59
N GLY A 42 -29.20 3.67 -5.92
CA GLY A 42 -29.87 4.62 -6.82
C GLY A 42 -29.25 6.02 -6.83
N LEU A 43 -28.01 6.17 -6.36
CA LEU A 43 -27.26 7.44 -6.36
C LEU A 43 -26.67 7.70 -7.75
N ASN A 44 -26.24 8.94 -8.01
CA ASN A 44 -25.30 9.17 -9.12
C ASN A 44 -23.86 9.05 -8.60
N GLY A 45 -22.94 8.56 -9.43
CA GLY A 45 -21.58 8.28 -8.98
C GLY A 45 -20.56 8.13 -10.09
N VAL A 46 -19.30 8.38 -9.76
CA VAL A 46 -18.16 8.18 -10.66
C VAL A 46 -17.04 7.50 -9.89
N SER A 47 -16.31 6.61 -10.57
CA SER A 47 -15.08 6.02 -10.06
C SER A 47 -14.00 6.07 -11.13
N PHE A 48 -12.84 6.58 -10.75
CA PHE A 48 -11.63 6.54 -11.56
C PHE A 48 -10.42 6.25 -10.67
N SER A 49 -9.29 5.94 -11.27
CA SER A 49 -8.09 5.61 -10.51
C SER A 49 -6.85 6.16 -11.19
N THR A 50 -5.86 6.50 -10.38
CA THR A 50 -4.53 6.93 -10.80
C THR A 50 -3.53 5.83 -10.45
N TYR A 51 -2.57 5.61 -11.36
CA TYR A 51 -1.56 4.57 -11.25
C TYR A 51 -0.19 5.15 -11.61
N GLY A 52 0.86 4.69 -10.93
CA GLY A 52 2.23 4.96 -11.32
C GLY A 52 2.68 4.12 -12.51
N SER A 53 3.86 4.43 -13.04
CA SER A 53 4.48 3.69 -14.14
C SER A 53 5.03 2.31 -13.75
N GLU A 54 5.19 2.02 -12.45
CA GLU A 54 5.76 0.75 -12.01
C GLU A 54 4.71 -0.36 -12.01
N LYS A 55 5.11 -1.56 -12.46
CA LYS A 55 4.21 -2.72 -12.52
C LYS A 55 3.79 -3.24 -11.14
N LYS A 56 4.60 -3.02 -10.11
CA LYS A 56 4.37 -3.44 -8.71
C LYS A 56 4.97 -2.39 -7.79
N GLY A 57 4.32 -2.13 -6.65
CA GLY A 57 4.84 -1.22 -5.63
C GLY A 57 4.42 0.24 -5.79
N SER A 58 4.10 0.68 -7.01
CA SER A 58 3.56 2.02 -7.22
C SER A 58 2.27 2.23 -6.42
N PRO A 59 2.14 3.36 -5.71
CA PRO A 59 0.89 3.77 -5.11
C PRO A 59 -0.22 3.82 -6.17
N VAL A 60 -1.37 3.28 -5.83
CA VAL A 60 -2.59 3.32 -6.63
C VAL A 60 -3.63 4.04 -5.81
N LYS A 61 -4.24 5.07 -6.39
CA LYS A 61 -5.36 5.78 -5.77
C LYS A 61 -6.62 5.52 -6.56
N ALA A 62 -7.69 5.12 -5.87
CA ALA A 62 -9.02 5.12 -6.44
C ALA A 62 -9.83 6.26 -5.84
N HIS A 63 -10.54 6.98 -6.69
CA HIS A 63 -11.36 8.12 -6.34
C HIS A 63 -12.80 7.78 -6.67
N ILE A 64 -13.66 7.82 -5.67
CA ILE A 64 -15.10 7.56 -5.82
C ILE A 64 -15.84 8.79 -5.34
N ARG A 65 -16.84 9.21 -6.11
CA ARG A 65 -17.79 10.26 -5.71
C ARG A 65 -19.20 9.74 -5.84
N PHE A 66 -20.03 10.07 -4.87
CA PHE A 66 -21.46 9.90 -4.93
C PHE A 66 -22.14 11.26 -4.79
N CYS A 67 -23.24 11.43 -5.50
CA CYS A 67 -24.15 12.56 -5.31
C CYS A 67 -25.59 12.09 -5.49
N ARG A 68 -26.52 13.03 -5.30
CA ARG A 68 -27.95 12.76 -5.50
C ARG A 68 -28.25 12.37 -6.96
N PRO A 69 -29.35 11.63 -7.21
CA PRO A 69 -29.66 11.12 -8.54
C PRO A 69 -29.94 12.23 -9.58
N ASP A 70 -30.37 13.40 -9.12
CA ASP A 70 -30.70 14.58 -9.94
C ASP A 70 -29.51 15.50 -10.22
N MET A 71 -28.32 15.17 -9.69
CA MET A 71 -27.10 15.96 -9.86
C MET A 71 -26.12 15.25 -10.79
N GLU A 72 -25.49 15.98 -11.70
CA GLU A 72 -24.43 15.46 -12.56
C GLU A 72 -23.05 15.65 -11.96
N ILE A 73 -22.19 14.63 -12.09
CA ILE A 73 -20.77 14.72 -11.70
C ILE A 73 -19.93 15.03 -12.94
N ARG A 74 -19.47 16.27 -13.05
CA ARG A 74 -18.57 16.72 -14.13
C ARG A 74 -17.11 16.83 -13.69
N ASP A 75 -16.84 16.53 -12.42
CA ASP A 75 -15.50 16.62 -11.83
C ASP A 75 -14.73 15.30 -11.95
N THR A 76 -13.64 15.35 -12.71
CA THR A 76 -12.69 14.26 -12.90
C THR A 76 -11.33 14.52 -12.24
N ALA A 77 -11.20 15.60 -11.46
CA ALA A 77 -10.00 15.89 -10.69
C ALA A 77 -9.88 14.93 -9.49
N PRO A 78 -8.66 14.62 -8.99
CA PRO A 78 -8.46 13.78 -7.81
C PRO A 78 -9.28 14.22 -6.59
N VAL A 79 -9.66 13.28 -5.73
CA VAL A 79 -10.32 13.59 -4.45
C VAL A 79 -9.27 14.13 -3.47
N GLU A 80 -9.34 15.44 -3.23
CA GLU A 80 -8.44 16.15 -2.32
C GLU A 80 -8.94 16.06 -0.87
N ARG A 81 -10.26 16.18 -0.64
CA ARG A 81 -10.87 16.11 0.69
C ARG A 81 -11.86 14.95 0.85
N PRO A 82 -11.38 13.74 1.19
CA PRO A 82 -12.23 12.57 1.30
C PRO A 82 -13.00 12.51 2.64
N HIS A 83 -14.25 12.06 2.58
CA HIS A 83 -15.07 11.71 3.74
C HIS A 83 -14.69 10.33 4.30
N VAL A 84 -14.29 9.42 3.41
CA VAL A 84 -13.78 8.09 3.76
C VAL A 84 -12.45 7.84 3.05
N VAL A 85 -11.46 7.35 3.78
CA VAL A 85 -10.18 6.89 3.23
C VAL A 85 -10.01 5.41 3.49
N GLY A 86 -9.74 4.61 2.46
CA GLY A 86 -9.43 3.19 2.59
C GLY A 86 -7.97 2.90 2.30
N VAL A 87 -7.17 2.58 3.31
CA VAL A 87 -5.73 2.27 3.21
C VAL A 87 -5.54 0.76 3.17
N PHE A 88 -5.26 0.21 1.98
CA PHE A 88 -5.16 -1.23 1.74
C PHE A 88 -3.82 -1.83 2.20
N HIS A 89 -2.81 -0.99 2.42
CA HIS A 89 -1.50 -1.40 2.89
C HIS A 89 -0.94 -0.36 3.85
N GLU A 90 -0.72 -0.72 5.11
CA GLU A 90 -0.26 0.23 6.12
C GLU A 90 1.06 0.91 5.74
N ALA A 91 2.06 0.18 5.22
CA ALA A 91 3.38 0.75 4.89
C ALA A 91 3.37 1.93 3.88
N LEU A 92 2.25 2.23 3.22
CA LEU A 92 2.10 3.42 2.38
C LEU A 92 2.39 4.72 3.15
N TYR A 93 2.14 4.77 4.47
CA TYR A 93 2.44 5.97 5.27
C TYR A 93 3.92 6.40 5.22
N LYS A 94 4.83 5.46 4.91
CA LYS A 94 6.28 5.74 4.81
C LYS A 94 6.63 6.59 3.59
N THR A 95 5.87 6.46 2.50
CA THR A 95 6.18 7.10 1.21
C THR A 95 5.18 8.17 0.82
N VAL A 96 3.92 8.06 1.26
CA VAL A 96 2.85 8.98 0.92
C VAL A 96 2.01 9.36 2.14
N ASN A 97 1.61 10.63 2.22
CA ASN A 97 0.67 11.07 3.24
C ASN A 97 -0.76 10.62 2.90
N VAL A 98 -1.11 9.40 3.30
CA VAL A 98 -2.42 8.78 2.98
C VAL A 98 -3.61 9.51 3.62
N VAL A 99 -3.40 10.21 4.74
CA VAL A 99 -4.44 10.97 5.47
C VAL A 99 -4.51 12.44 5.05
N SER A 100 -3.79 12.86 4.00
CA SER A 100 -3.80 14.24 3.52
C SER A 100 -5.20 14.71 3.12
N GLY A 101 -5.65 15.86 3.64
CA GLY A 101 -6.91 16.52 3.26
C GLY A 101 -8.19 15.98 3.91
N ILE A 102 -8.10 15.02 4.84
CA ILE A 102 -9.26 14.53 5.59
C ILE A 102 -9.93 15.65 6.42
N TYR A 103 -11.21 15.48 6.70
CA TYR A 103 -11.96 16.29 7.67
C TYR A 103 -11.80 15.72 9.08
N GLU A 104 -12.19 16.51 10.10
CA GLU A 104 -12.23 16.05 11.50
C GLU A 104 -13.20 14.87 11.69
N ASP A 105 -14.25 14.80 10.88
CA ASP A 105 -15.26 13.75 10.93
C ASP A 105 -15.05 12.67 9.84
N SER A 106 -13.90 12.67 9.16
CA SER A 106 -13.55 11.64 8.19
C SER A 106 -13.24 10.31 8.89
N ILE A 107 -13.52 9.21 8.19
CA ILE A 107 -13.20 7.86 8.66
C ILE A 107 -12.07 7.28 7.80
N VAL A 108 -11.01 6.80 8.44
CA VAL A 108 -9.84 6.18 7.79
C VAL A 108 -9.84 4.70 8.14
N LEU A 109 -10.22 3.85 7.17
CA LEU A 109 -10.09 2.39 7.27
C LEU A 109 -8.67 1.98 6.91
N VAL A 110 -8.01 1.21 7.78
CA VAL A 110 -6.64 0.75 7.59
C VAL A 110 -6.58 -0.78 7.66
N ASN A 111 -5.99 -1.40 6.64
CA ASN A 111 -5.56 -2.80 6.70
C ASN A 111 -4.33 -2.93 7.60
N SER A 112 -4.52 -3.41 8.83
CA SER A 112 -3.45 -3.62 9.79
C SER A 112 -3.89 -4.56 10.91
N ALA A 113 -2.94 -5.27 11.50
CA ALA A 113 -3.14 -6.03 12.75
C ALA A 113 -2.91 -5.15 14.00
N LYS A 114 -2.49 -3.89 13.83
CA LYS A 114 -2.13 -2.97 14.92
C LYS A 114 -3.36 -2.32 15.55
N ASP A 115 -3.17 -1.86 16.78
CA ASP A 115 -4.18 -1.09 17.49
C ASP A 115 -4.36 0.32 16.89
N PRO A 116 -5.57 0.91 16.95
CA PRO A 116 -5.83 2.24 16.43
C PRO A 116 -4.93 3.36 16.99
N ASP A 117 -4.49 3.25 18.25
CA ASP A 117 -3.57 4.22 18.87
C ASP A 117 -2.22 4.25 18.17
N ARG A 118 -1.67 3.06 17.88
CA ARG A 118 -0.39 2.94 17.17
C ARG A 118 -0.51 3.47 15.74
N LEU A 119 -1.64 3.18 15.08
CA LEU A 119 -1.91 3.71 13.74
C LEU A 119 -2.04 5.23 13.72
N LYS A 120 -2.64 5.83 14.75
CA LYS A 120 -2.72 7.30 14.88
C LYS A 120 -1.32 7.93 14.86
N GLU A 121 -0.37 7.37 15.60
CA GLU A 121 1.02 7.84 15.63
C GLU A 121 1.70 7.67 14.27
N MET A 122 1.57 6.48 13.65
CA MET A 122 2.20 6.17 12.36
C MET A 122 1.68 7.06 11.22
N LEU A 123 0.37 7.31 11.20
CA LEU A 123 -0.29 8.17 10.23
C LEU A 123 -0.15 9.67 10.55
N LYS A 124 0.38 10.01 11.74
CA LYS A 124 0.43 11.38 12.28
C LYS A 124 -0.95 12.05 12.25
N LEU A 125 -1.99 11.29 12.58
CA LEU A 125 -3.38 11.73 12.54
C LEU A 125 -3.66 12.74 13.67
N LYS A 126 -4.09 13.96 13.30
CA LYS A 126 -4.47 15.00 14.26
C LYS A 126 -5.85 14.78 14.87
N GLY A 127 -6.83 14.43 14.05
CA GLY A 127 -8.23 14.16 14.42
C GLY A 127 -8.90 13.30 13.36
N GLY A 128 -10.00 12.65 13.72
CA GLY A 128 -10.72 11.72 12.85
C GLY A 128 -11.04 10.39 13.51
N THR A 129 -11.73 9.52 12.77
CA THR A 129 -12.01 8.14 13.20
C THR A 129 -11.09 7.17 12.46
N ILE A 130 -10.34 6.35 13.19
CA ILE A 130 -9.61 5.21 12.62
C ILE A 130 -10.51 3.97 12.74
N ALA A 131 -10.72 3.31 11.61
CA ALA A 131 -11.26 1.98 11.52
C ALA A 131 -10.11 1.01 11.15
N VAL A 132 -9.99 -0.12 11.83
CA VAL A 132 -8.92 -1.09 11.56
C VAL A 132 -9.48 -2.50 11.35
N VAL A 133 -8.90 -3.22 10.40
CA VAL A 133 -9.20 -4.62 10.10
C VAL A 133 -7.92 -5.33 9.64
N ASP A 134 -7.63 -6.55 10.13
CA ASP A 134 -6.53 -7.36 9.61
C ASP A 134 -6.97 -8.09 8.33
N ALA A 135 -7.22 -7.32 7.27
CA ALA A 135 -7.66 -7.87 5.99
C ALA A 135 -6.62 -8.82 5.37
N THR A 136 -5.33 -8.66 5.71
CA THR A 136 -4.27 -9.59 5.32
C THR A 136 -4.42 -10.94 6.01
N GLY A 137 -4.61 -10.95 7.33
CA GLY A 137 -4.87 -12.17 8.11
C GLY A 137 -6.13 -12.89 7.64
N ILE A 138 -7.25 -12.18 7.53
CA ILE A 138 -8.53 -12.74 7.05
C ILE A 138 -8.37 -13.36 5.65
N ALA A 139 -7.71 -12.66 4.73
CA ALA A 139 -7.52 -13.16 3.37
C ALA A 139 -6.63 -14.42 3.31
N LEU A 140 -5.61 -14.52 4.18
CA LEU A 140 -4.76 -15.71 4.27
C LEU A 140 -5.54 -16.93 4.78
N GLU A 141 -6.33 -16.75 5.84
CA GLU A 141 -7.13 -17.82 6.45
C GLU A 141 -8.23 -18.32 5.49
N GLU A 142 -8.95 -17.40 4.85
CA GLU A 142 -10.03 -17.73 3.91
C GLU A 142 -9.53 -18.09 2.50
N LYS A 143 -8.20 -18.09 2.28
CA LYS A 143 -7.58 -18.32 0.96
C LYS A 143 -8.14 -17.41 -0.13
N ASN A 144 -8.35 -16.14 0.22
CA ASN A 144 -8.90 -15.12 -0.65
C ASN A 144 -7.91 -13.94 -0.81
N ARG A 145 -8.39 -12.84 -1.39
CA ARG A 145 -7.63 -11.63 -1.62
C ARG A 145 -8.05 -10.54 -0.64
N VAL A 146 -7.09 -9.71 -0.25
CA VAL A 146 -7.25 -8.59 0.69
C VAL A 146 -8.38 -7.63 0.30
N ASN A 147 -8.61 -7.44 -1.01
CA ASN A 147 -9.67 -6.55 -1.48
C ASN A 147 -11.07 -6.96 -1.05
N MET A 148 -11.37 -8.25 -0.86
CA MET A 148 -12.70 -8.67 -0.40
C MET A 148 -12.96 -8.27 1.05
N ALA A 149 -11.98 -8.47 1.93
CA ALA A 149 -12.08 -8.06 3.33
C ALA A 149 -12.12 -6.53 3.46
N MET A 150 -11.28 -5.81 2.70
CA MET A 150 -11.33 -4.35 2.65
C MET A 150 -12.65 -3.82 2.10
N LEU A 151 -13.25 -4.50 1.11
CA LEU A 151 -14.57 -4.13 0.60
C LEU A 151 -15.65 -4.29 1.68
N GLY A 152 -15.63 -5.38 2.44
CA GLY A 152 -16.50 -5.57 3.62
C GLY A 152 -16.36 -4.42 4.62
N GLY A 153 -15.12 -4.06 4.95
CA GLY A 153 -14.85 -2.93 5.85
C GLY A 153 -15.36 -1.60 5.29
N LEU A 154 -15.20 -1.34 3.99
CA LEU A 154 -15.73 -0.12 3.36
C LEU A 154 -17.26 -0.06 3.39
N PHE A 155 -17.94 -1.20 3.25
CA PHE A 155 -19.39 -1.29 3.43
C PHE A 155 -19.82 -1.05 4.88
N ARG A 156 -19.00 -1.43 5.86
CA ARG A 156 -19.25 -1.09 7.27
C ARG A 156 -19.20 0.41 7.53
N LEU A 157 -18.37 1.15 6.78
CA LEU A 157 -18.22 2.61 6.88
C LEU A 157 -19.27 3.39 6.08
N CYS A 158 -19.88 2.77 5.07
CA CYS A 158 -20.82 3.41 4.16
C CYS A 158 -22.23 2.84 4.38
N GLU A 159 -22.90 3.26 5.45
CA GLU A 159 -24.23 2.75 5.86
C GLU A 159 -25.33 2.91 4.81
N PHE A 160 -25.15 3.82 3.85
CA PHE A 160 -26.06 4.03 2.73
C PHE A 160 -25.96 2.95 1.63
N LEU A 161 -25.01 2.01 1.75
CA LEU A 161 -24.84 0.88 0.85
C LEU A 161 -25.36 -0.41 1.50
N ASP A 162 -26.04 -1.24 0.71
CA ASP A 162 -26.58 -2.52 1.18
C ASP A 162 -25.54 -3.66 1.06
N PRO A 163 -25.05 -4.22 2.18
CA PRO A 163 -24.10 -5.33 2.15
C PRO A 163 -24.71 -6.63 1.59
N GLU A 164 -26.01 -6.88 1.74
CA GLU A 164 -26.66 -8.08 1.21
C GLU A 164 -26.72 -8.02 -0.33
N ALA A 165 -27.06 -6.86 -0.88
CA ALA A 165 -26.98 -6.62 -2.32
C ALA A 165 -25.57 -6.87 -2.85
N MET A 166 -24.52 -6.43 -2.14
CA MET A 166 -23.14 -6.68 -2.55
C MET A 166 -22.78 -8.17 -2.49
N LYS A 167 -23.20 -8.91 -1.45
CA LYS A 167 -23.02 -10.36 -1.38
C LYS A 167 -23.69 -11.08 -2.56
N ALA A 168 -24.86 -10.62 -3.01
CA ALA A 168 -25.52 -11.15 -4.19
C ALA A 168 -24.71 -10.87 -5.48
N VAL A 169 -24.12 -9.67 -5.62
CA VAL A 169 -23.23 -9.31 -6.74
C VAL A 169 -21.97 -10.19 -6.74
N ILE A 170 -21.32 -10.36 -5.60
CA ILE A 170 -20.14 -11.23 -5.43
C ILE A 170 -20.48 -12.66 -5.86
N ARG A 171 -21.61 -13.20 -5.38
CA ARG A 171 -22.09 -14.54 -5.76
C ARG A 171 -22.25 -14.66 -7.27
N LYS A 172 -23.02 -13.76 -7.89
CA LYS A 172 -23.31 -13.77 -9.32
C LYS A 172 -22.04 -13.66 -10.18
N SER A 173 -21.06 -12.86 -9.74
CA SER A 173 -19.80 -12.64 -10.45
C SER A 173 -18.89 -13.87 -10.44
N LEU A 174 -18.83 -14.58 -9.31
CA LEU A 174 -17.93 -15.71 -9.12
C LEU A 174 -18.55 -17.06 -9.48
N GLU A 175 -19.86 -17.23 -9.31
CA GLU A 175 -20.55 -18.53 -9.42
C GLU A 175 -20.38 -19.20 -10.79
N LYS A 176 -20.33 -18.42 -11.89
CA LYS A 176 -20.14 -18.99 -13.24
C LYS A 176 -18.72 -19.49 -13.49
N LYS A 177 -17.70 -18.77 -13.00
CA LYS A 177 -16.30 -19.01 -13.36
C LYS A 177 -15.53 -19.79 -12.29
N TYR A 178 -15.84 -19.54 -11.03
CA TYR A 178 -15.19 -20.11 -9.85
C TYR A 178 -16.20 -20.42 -8.73
N PRO A 179 -17.07 -21.44 -8.89
CA PRO A 179 -18.10 -21.78 -7.89
C PRO A 179 -17.51 -22.02 -6.49
N HIS A 180 -16.36 -22.70 -6.41
CA HIS A 180 -15.67 -23.02 -5.16
C HIS A 180 -15.14 -21.77 -4.42
N ALA A 181 -14.97 -20.64 -5.11
CA ALA A 181 -14.45 -19.40 -4.54
C ALA A 181 -15.55 -18.48 -3.97
N VAL A 182 -16.84 -18.77 -4.25
CA VAL A 182 -17.98 -17.96 -3.81
C VAL A 182 -18.07 -17.89 -2.29
N GLN A 183 -18.13 -19.05 -1.62
CA GLN A 183 -18.29 -19.11 -0.16
C GLN A 183 -17.10 -18.49 0.58
N PRO A 184 -15.84 -18.79 0.22
CA PRO A 184 -14.69 -18.06 0.75
C PRO A 184 -14.78 -16.54 0.56
N ALA A 185 -15.23 -16.06 -0.61
CA ALA A 185 -15.37 -14.63 -0.87
C ALA A 185 -16.43 -13.96 0.00
N ILE A 186 -17.58 -14.61 0.19
CA ILE A 186 -18.62 -14.11 1.08
C ILE A 186 -18.13 -14.06 2.52
N ARG A 187 -17.53 -15.13 3.05
CA ARG A 187 -16.98 -15.11 4.41
C ARG A 187 -15.89 -14.06 4.59
N THR A 188 -15.01 -13.90 3.61
CA THR A 188 -13.97 -12.86 3.65
C THR A 188 -14.59 -11.46 3.72
N PHE A 189 -15.65 -11.20 2.95
CA PHE A 189 -16.39 -9.94 2.98
C PHE A 189 -17.10 -9.72 4.33
N GLU A 190 -17.78 -10.75 4.85
CA GLU A 190 -18.50 -10.68 6.13
C GLU A 190 -17.54 -10.44 7.30
N ARG A 191 -16.45 -11.20 7.39
CA ARG A 191 -15.39 -10.98 8.38
C ARG A 191 -14.79 -9.58 8.25
N GLY A 192 -14.54 -9.13 7.03
CA GLY A 192 -14.09 -7.76 6.76
C GLY A 192 -15.07 -6.68 7.23
N TYR A 193 -16.37 -6.96 7.26
CA TYR A 193 -17.42 -6.06 7.74
C TYR A 193 -17.58 -6.11 9.27
N GLU A 194 -17.53 -7.31 9.87
CA GLU A 194 -17.82 -7.56 11.29
C GLU A 194 -16.61 -7.32 12.20
N GLU A 195 -15.39 -7.63 11.74
CA GLU A 195 -14.16 -7.54 12.55
C GLU A 195 -13.57 -6.12 12.61
N VAL A 196 -14.23 -5.13 11.99
CA VAL A 196 -13.75 -3.73 12.00
C VAL A 196 -13.83 -3.15 13.40
N LYS A 197 -12.70 -2.66 13.90
CA LYS A 197 -12.61 -1.94 15.18
C LYS A 197 -12.51 -0.45 14.94
N PHE A 198 -13.28 0.34 15.68
CA PHE A 198 -13.34 1.79 15.55
C PHE A 198 -12.71 2.48 16.76
N LYS A 199 -11.99 3.58 16.51
CA LYS A 199 -11.57 4.52 17.55
C LYS A 199 -11.57 5.95 17.00
N THR A 200 -12.29 6.84 17.67
CA THR A 200 -12.36 8.26 17.31
C THR A 200 -11.38 9.06 18.15
N PHE A 201 -10.65 9.95 17.48
CA PHE A 201 -9.70 10.86 18.09
C PHE A 201 -10.19 12.29 17.88
N PRO A 202 -10.55 13.01 18.96
CA PRO A 202 -10.98 14.40 18.84
C PRO A 202 -9.79 15.28 18.45
N LEU A 203 -10.05 16.32 17.66
CA LEU A 203 -9.05 17.33 17.37
C LEU A 203 -8.71 18.11 18.65
N PRO A 204 -7.43 18.36 18.97
CA PRO A 204 -7.06 19.19 20.11
C PRO A 204 -7.67 20.59 20.00
N LYS A 205 -8.15 21.13 21.13
CA LYS A 205 -8.79 22.46 21.18
C LYS A 205 -7.83 23.54 20.65
N GLY A 206 -8.29 24.32 19.68
CA GLY A 206 -7.53 25.43 19.07
C GLY A 206 -6.64 25.01 17.90
N GLU A 207 -6.63 23.74 17.51
CA GLU A 207 -5.98 23.29 16.28
C GLU A 207 -6.98 23.19 15.13
N GLU A 208 -6.47 23.34 13.91
CA GLU A 208 -7.22 23.09 12.67
C GLU A 208 -6.69 21.84 11.96
N MET A 209 -7.58 21.19 11.20
CA MET A 209 -7.19 20.07 10.35
C MET A 209 -6.21 20.55 9.26
N PRO A 210 -5.11 19.81 8.98
CA PRO A 210 -4.16 20.22 7.96
C PRO A 210 -4.82 20.31 6.57
N PRO A 211 -4.40 21.28 5.73
CA PRO A 211 -4.88 21.35 4.36
C PRO A 211 -4.43 20.13 3.56
N TYR A 212 -5.10 19.88 2.44
CA TYR A 212 -4.64 18.89 1.48
C TYR A 212 -3.28 19.29 0.91
N VAL A 213 -2.30 18.39 1.04
CA VAL A 213 -0.99 18.48 0.40
C VAL A 213 -0.89 17.40 -0.67
N ARG A 214 -0.66 17.84 -1.90
CA ARG A 214 -0.45 16.97 -3.06
C ARG A 214 0.98 16.39 -3.03
N TYR A 215 1.08 15.07 -2.89
CA TYR A 215 2.36 14.37 -2.74
C TYR A 215 3.13 14.18 -4.05
N ASP A 216 2.44 14.17 -5.20
CA ASP A 216 2.96 13.87 -6.52
C ASP A 216 3.28 15.12 -7.35
N THR A 217 3.44 16.28 -6.71
CA THR A 217 3.79 17.52 -7.39
C THR A 217 5.18 17.38 -8.02
N PRO A 218 5.30 17.44 -9.37
CA PRO A 218 6.60 17.30 -10.02
C PRO A 218 7.50 18.49 -9.66
N ILE A 219 8.80 18.23 -9.48
CA ILE A 219 9.81 19.27 -9.27
C ILE A 219 9.89 20.22 -10.49
N LEU A 220 9.62 19.68 -11.68
CA LEU A 220 9.64 20.40 -12.94
C LEU A 220 8.23 20.63 -13.44
N GLY A 221 7.89 21.90 -13.70
CA GLY A 221 6.61 22.30 -14.27
C GLY A 221 6.70 22.48 -15.78
N TYR A 222 5.59 22.90 -16.40
CA TYR A 222 5.50 23.09 -17.85
C TYR A 222 6.61 24.02 -18.41
N ALA A 223 7.03 25.00 -17.61
CA ALA A 223 8.04 26.00 -17.97
C ALA A 223 9.49 25.53 -17.70
N THR A 224 9.68 24.53 -16.84
CA THR A 224 11.02 24.07 -16.41
C THR A 224 11.34 22.64 -16.83
N GLN A 225 10.42 21.94 -17.49
CA GLN A 225 10.65 20.60 -18.01
C GLN A 225 11.73 20.60 -19.10
N PRO A 226 12.66 19.63 -19.09
CA PRO A 226 13.65 19.48 -20.15
C PRO A 226 12.97 19.04 -21.45
N ILE A 227 13.72 19.12 -22.55
CA ILE A 227 13.30 18.55 -23.83
C ILE A 227 12.98 17.06 -23.62
N GLY A 228 11.86 16.60 -24.18
CA GLY A 228 11.39 15.22 -24.05
C GLY A 228 12.47 14.20 -24.39
N GLY A 229 12.55 13.12 -23.61
CA GLY A 229 13.58 12.08 -23.77
C GLY A 229 14.88 12.33 -23.01
N THR A 230 15.06 13.50 -22.39
CA THR A 230 16.26 13.79 -21.58
C THR A 230 16.21 13.08 -20.23
N ILE A 231 17.19 12.21 -19.94
CA ILE A 231 17.39 11.60 -18.62
C ILE A 231 18.31 12.51 -17.81
N ILE A 232 17.73 13.43 -17.04
CA ILE A 232 18.47 14.42 -16.25
C ILE A 232 19.12 13.85 -14.97
N ASN A 233 18.77 12.62 -14.58
CA ASN A 233 19.29 11.97 -13.38
C ASN A 233 19.45 10.45 -13.61
N PRO A 234 20.45 10.02 -14.39
CA PRO A 234 20.69 8.60 -14.67
C PRO A 234 21.17 7.86 -13.41
N GLY A 235 20.89 6.56 -13.33
CA GLY A 235 21.34 5.72 -12.20
C GLY A 235 20.62 5.96 -10.88
N ASN A 236 19.53 6.72 -10.86
CA ASN A 236 18.79 7.06 -9.65
C ASN A 236 17.94 5.91 -9.05
N SER A 237 17.95 4.72 -9.65
CA SER A 237 17.29 3.53 -9.11
C SER A 237 17.84 3.16 -7.72
N VAL A 238 19.10 3.51 -7.43
CA VAL A 238 19.72 3.33 -6.11
C VAL A 238 19.00 4.11 -5.01
N LEU A 239 18.31 5.20 -5.34
CA LEU A 239 17.57 6.03 -4.38
C LEU A 239 16.16 5.49 -4.11
N ARG A 240 15.72 4.47 -4.85
CA ARG A 240 14.34 3.95 -4.74
C ARG A 240 14.22 3.03 -3.54
N ASP A 241 13.21 3.28 -2.73
CA ASP A 241 12.73 2.36 -1.72
C ASP A 241 11.53 1.58 -2.26
N LEU A 242 11.74 0.28 -2.47
CA LEU A 242 10.77 -0.66 -2.99
C LEU A 242 10.10 -1.46 -1.87
N SER A 243 10.35 -1.12 -0.60
CA SER A 243 9.79 -1.79 0.57
C SER A 243 8.27 -1.89 0.54
N ILE A 244 7.59 -0.85 0.06
CA ILE A 244 6.13 -0.80 -0.11
C ILE A 244 5.60 -1.84 -1.13
N SER A 245 6.47 -2.46 -1.94
CA SER A 245 6.07 -3.48 -2.92
C SER A 245 5.83 -4.86 -2.29
N ARG A 246 6.21 -5.04 -1.02
CA ARG A 246 5.96 -6.27 -0.29
C ARG A 246 4.46 -6.41 -0.06
N ALA A 247 3.99 -7.65 -0.08
CA ALA A 247 2.58 -7.97 0.14
C ALA A 247 2.42 -8.70 1.49
N GLY A 248 3.06 -8.17 2.53
CA GLY A 248 3.03 -8.73 3.89
C GLY A 248 3.95 -9.94 4.13
N MET A 249 4.82 -10.30 3.17
CA MET A 249 5.79 -11.40 3.32
C MET A 249 7.20 -10.94 2.91
N MET A 250 8.21 -11.47 3.58
CA MET A 250 9.63 -11.21 3.27
C MET A 250 10.53 -12.40 3.58
N PRO A 251 11.72 -12.49 2.94
CA PRO A 251 12.72 -13.48 3.32
C PRO A 251 13.45 -13.06 4.59
N HIS A 252 13.59 -13.98 5.55
CA HIS A 252 14.52 -13.84 6.68
C HIS A 252 15.82 -14.56 6.35
N PHE A 253 16.96 -13.93 6.63
CA PHE A 253 18.28 -14.49 6.36
C PHE A 253 18.94 -15.01 7.65
N HIS A 254 19.40 -16.26 7.59
CA HIS A 254 20.06 -16.99 8.67
C HIS A 254 21.51 -17.25 8.26
N GLU A 255 22.41 -16.37 8.70
CA GLU A 255 23.82 -16.35 8.27
C GLU A 255 24.52 -17.68 8.57
N GLU A 256 24.24 -18.29 9.72
CA GLU A 256 24.87 -19.52 10.20
C GLU A 256 24.58 -20.75 9.33
N LYS A 257 23.53 -20.70 8.50
CA LYS A 257 23.15 -21.76 7.56
C LYS A 257 23.61 -21.47 6.13
N CYS A 258 24.15 -20.28 5.88
CA CYS A 258 24.53 -19.85 4.54
C CYS A 258 25.83 -20.54 4.10
N ILE A 259 25.81 -21.11 2.89
CA ILE A 259 27.00 -21.70 2.25
C ILE A 259 27.60 -20.82 1.14
N HIS A 260 27.13 -19.57 1.03
CA HIS A 260 27.60 -18.57 0.05
C HIS A 260 27.57 -19.06 -1.42
N CYS A 261 26.59 -19.90 -1.80
CA CYS A 261 26.48 -20.50 -3.13
C CYS A 261 25.92 -19.58 -4.23
N ALA A 262 25.50 -18.37 -3.88
CA ALA A 262 24.89 -17.37 -4.77
C ALA A 262 23.57 -17.75 -5.46
N ALA A 263 22.98 -18.92 -5.17
CA ALA A 263 21.70 -19.33 -5.76
C ALA A 263 20.57 -18.31 -5.54
N CYS A 264 20.54 -17.68 -4.36
CA CYS A 264 19.57 -16.66 -4.00
C CYS A 264 19.70 -15.37 -4.83
N ASP A 265 20.92 -15.00 -5.21
CA ASP A 265 21.21 -13.80 -5.99
C ASP A 265 20.91 -14.00 -7.47
N THR A 266 21.24 -15.16 -8.02
CA THR A 266 20.91 -15.56 -9.41
C THR A 266 19.42 -15.46 -9.71
N VAL A 267 18.56 -15.76 -8.73
CA VAL A 267 17.10 -15.69 -8.89
C VAL A 267 16.50 -14.35 -8.47
N CYS A 268 17.28 -13.45 -7.88
CA CYS A 268 16.79 -12.17 -7.39
C CYS A 268 16.60 -11.20 -8.57
N PRO A 269 15.36 -10.77 -8.87
CA PRO A 269 15.13 -9.86 -9.99
C PRO A 269 15.57 -8.42 -9.72
N ASP A 270 15.91 -8.10 -8.46
CA ASP A 270 16.19 -6.75 -7.98
C ASP A 270 17.57 -6.65 -7.29
N PHE A 271 18.43 -7.68 -7.44
CA PHE A 271 19.80 -7.71 -6.91
C PHE A 271 19.89 -7.25 -5.46
N CYS A 272 19.08 -7.82 -4.58
CA CYS A 272 18.96 -7.37 -3.20
C CYS A 272 20.09 -7.88 -2.29
N PHE A 273 20.93 -8.82 -2.74
CA PHE A 273 21.92 -9.48 -1.89
C PHE A 273 23.24 -8.73 -1.90
N VAL A 274 23.77 -8.43 -0.71
CA VAL A 274 25.03 -7.70 -0.56
C VAL A 274 26.16 -8.70 -0.32
N TRP A 275 27.16 -8.65 -1.18
CA TRP A 275 28.33 -9.52 -1.12
C TRP A 275 29.60 -8.73 -0.80
N ALA A 276 30.54 -9.36 -0.10
CA ALA A 276 31.87 -8.83 0.14
C ALA A 276 32.93 -9.90 -0.13
N GLU A 277 34.08 -9.49 -0.66
CA GLU A 277 35.25 -10.36 -0.77
C GLU A 277 35.96 -10.40 0.58
N LEU A 278 36.07 -11.59 1.18
CA LEU A 278 36.74 -11.83 2.46
C LEU A 278 37.67 -13.05 2.33
N PRO A 279 38.72 -13.15 3.16
CA PRO A 279 39.57 -14.33 3.19
C PRO A 279 38.82 -15.54 3.77
N ASP A 280 38.93 -16.69 3.11
CA ASP A 280 38.47 -17.97 3.63
C ASP A 280 39.35 -18.45 4.82
N LYS A 281 39.01 -19.60 5.41
CA LYS A 281 39.80 -20.20 6.51
C LYS A 281 41.27 -20.49 6.15
N LYS A 282 41.63 -20.46 4.86
CA LYS A 282 42.99 -20.66 4.31
C LYS A 282 43.61 -19.35 3.81
N GLY A 283 42.98 -18.20 4.07
CA GLY A 283 43.45 -16.88 3.66
C GLY A 283 43.22 -16.54 2.19
N ARG A 284 42.46 -17.35 1.45
CA ARG A 284 42.18 -17.11 0.02
C ARG A 284 40.97 -16.20 -0.15
N PRO A 285 40.99 -15.21 -1.06
CA PRO A 285 39.85 -14.34 -1.30
C PRO A 285 38.67 -15.16 -1.84
N GLN A 286 37.50 -14.99 -1.22
CA GLN A 286 36.24 -15.58 -1.65
C GLN A 286 35.09 -14.60 -1.39
N MET A 287 34.01 -14.70 -2.18
CA MET A 287 32.80 -13.90 -1.95
C MET A 287 31.96 -14.50 -0.82
N PHE A 288 31.65 -13.68 0.18
CA PHE A 288 30.77 -14.01 1.29
C PHE A 288 29.52 -13.14 1.23
N LEU A 289 28.36 -13.79 1.33
CA LEU A 289 27.08 -13.11 1.45
C LEU A 289 27.01 -12.42 2.81
N GLN A 290 26.84 -11.10 2.81
CA GLN A 290 26.75 -10.29 4.02
C GLN A 290 25.31 -10.15 4.51
N GLY A 291 24.35 -10.12 3.59
CA GLY A 291 22.94 -10.04 3.92
C GLY A 291 22.09 -9.48 2.79
N ILE A 292 20.95 -8.88 3.16
CA ILE A 292 19.94 -8.40 2.21
C ILE A 292 19.75 -6.90 2.41
N ASP A 293 19.78 -6.16 1.30
CA ASP A 293 19.29 -4.79 1.27
C ASP A 293 17.76 -4.79 1.09
N TYR A 294 17.06 -4.76 2.22
CA TYR A 294 15.59 -4.75 2.24
C TYR A 294 14.95 -3.49 1.65
N GLN A 295 15.73 -2.45 1.32
CA GLN A 295 15.24 -1.30 0.57
C GLN A 295 14.75 -1.74 -0.82
N TYR A 296 15.44 -2.68 -1.47
CA TYR A 296 15.10 -3.12 -2.83
C TYR A 296 14.23 -4.38 -2.84
N CYS A 297 14.09 -5.06 -1.70
CA CYS A 297 13.38 -6.33 -1.61
C CYS A 297 11.85 -6.16 -1.74
N LYS A 298 11.28 -6.70 -2.81
CA LYS A 298 9.82 -6.73 -3.08
C LYS A 298 9.07 -7.91 -2.47
N GLY A 299 9.74 -8.75 -1.68
CA GLY A 299 9.12 -9.91 -1.03
C GLY A 299 8.56 -10.96 -2.01
N CYS A 300 9.25 -11.22 -3.12
CA CYS A 300 8.81 -12.23 -4.11
C CYS A 300 9.13 -13.68 -3.70
N LEU A 301 9.98 -13.85 -2.69
CA LEU A 301 10.38 -15.14 -2.09
C LEU A 301 11.03 -16.17 -3.03
N LYS A 302 11.41 -15.78 -4.26
CA LYS A 302 12.17 -16.66 -5.17
C LYS A 302 13.48 -17.14 -4.55
N CYS A 303 14.14 -16.27 -3.78
CA CYS A 303 15.37 -16.59 -3.09
C CYS A 303 15.19 -17.67 -2.00
N VAL A 304 14.03 -17.72 -1.34
CA VAL A 304 13.68 -18.78 -0.38
C VAL A 304 13.56 -20.11 -1.11
N GLN A 305 12.87 -20.15 -2.26
CA GLN A 305 12.73 -21.35 -3.07
C GLN A 305 14.06 -21.88 -3.63
N ALA A 306 15.00 -20.98 -3.95
CA ALA A 306 16.30 -21.34 -4.50
C ALA A 306 17.33 -21.75 -3.43
N CYS A 307 17.08 -21.50 -2.15
CA CYS A 307 18.05 -21.74 -1.10
C CYS A 307 18.16 -23.25 -0.78
N PRO A 308 19.35 -23.88 -0.95
CA PRO A 308 19.49 -25.32 -0.74
C PRO A 308 19.66 -25.73 0.74
N THR A 309 19.85 -24.77 1.65
CA THR A 309 20.19 -25.01 3.06
C THR A 309 19.21 -24.38 4.06
N GLU A 310 18.08 -23.85 3.57
CA GLU A 310 17.11 -23.12 4.40
C GLU A 310 17.71 -21.89 5.13
N ALA A 311 18.83 -21.35 4.65
CA ALA A 311 19.38 -20.09 5.11
C ALA A 311 18.47 -18.89 4.81
N LEU A 312 17.46 -19.08 3.96
CA LEU A 312 16.41 -18.11 3.70
C LEU A 312 15.05 -18.76 4.00
N THR A 313 14.25 -18.14 4.86
CA THR A 313 12.89 -18.61 5.20
C THR A 313 11.86 -17.56 4.85
N ALA A 314 10.66 -17.98 4.45
CA ALA A 314 9.53 -17.08 4.27
C ALA A 314 8.90 -16.72 5.61
N ALA A 315 8.72 -15.42 5.88
CA ALA A 315 8.08 -14.93 7.09
C ALA A 315 7.12 -13.79 6.78
N ARG A 316 6.14 -13.55 7.67
CA ARG A 316 5.28 -12.37 7.61
C ARG A 316 6.16 -11.15 7.88
N GLU A 317 5.92 -10.06 7.15
CA GLU A 317 6.66 -8.82 7.36
C GLU A 317 6.29 -8.22 8.72
N GLU A 318 7.28 -8.09 9.59
CA GLU A 318 7.16 -7.48 10.91
C GLU A 318 7.80 -6.10 10.96
N ASP A 319 7.25 -5.22 11.78
CA ASP A 319 7.75 -3.85 11.94
C ASP A 319 9.20 -3.80 12.41
N GLY A 320 10.02 -3.08 11.64
CA GLY A 320 11.42 -2.86 11.96
C GLY A 320 12.32 -4.05 11.65
N TYR A 321 11.80 -5.22 11.24
CA TYR A 321 12.67 -6.36 10.92
C TYR A 321 13.60 -6.02 9.77
N ALA A 322 13.04 -5.48 8.68
CA ALA A 322 13.79 -5.04 7.50
C ALA A 322 14.86 -4.02 7.90
N GLU A 323 14.51 -3.02 8.71
CA GLU A 323 15.44 -1.98 9.13
C GLU A 323 16.56 -2.53 10.03
N ARG A 324 16.26 -3.47 10.94
CA ARG A 324 17.24 -4.08 11.86
C ARG A 324 18.21 -5.04 11.17
N HIS A 325 17.75 -5.74 10.13
CA HIS A 325 18.52 -6.77 9.42
C HIS A 325 18.99 -6.32 8.04
N ARG A 326 18.81 -5.04 7.70
CA ARG A 326 19.25 -4.48 6.43
C ARG A 326 20.77 -4.42 6.38
N VAL A 327 21.32 -4.99 5.32
CA VAL A 327 22.68 -4.71 4.88
C VAL A 327 22.58 -3.81 3.66
N PRO A 328 22.93 -2.51 3.75
CA PRO A 328 22.77 -1.58 2.64
C PRO A 328 23.82 -1.84 1.55
N HIS A 329 23.41 -1.77 0.28
CA HIS A 329 24.36 -1.68 -0.82
C HIS A 329 25.23 -0.44 -0.69
N ARG A 330 26.53 -0.60 -0.95
CA ARG A 330 27.49 0.50 -1.00
C ARG A 330 27.86 0.77 -2.44
N PHE A 331 27.34 1.86 -3.00
CA PHE A 331 27.70 2.32 -4.33
C PHE A 331 28.82 3.37 -4.20
N ASN A 332 30.00 3.07 -4.73
CA ASN A 332 31.19 3.93 -4.60
C ASN A 332 31.00 5.38 -5.08
N TRP A 333 30.06 5.60 -6.00
CA TRP A 333 29.71 6.89 -6.59
C TRP A 333 28.61 7.64 -5.83
N ALA A 334 27.92 6.97 -4.89
CA ALA A 334 26.91 7.56 -4.02
C ALA A 334 27.43 7.84 -2.60
N MET A 335 28.64 7.39 -2.26
CA MET A 335 29.31 7.72 -1.02
C MET A 335 29.97 9.10 -1.14
N PRO A 336 29.90 9.98 -0.11
CA PRO A 336 30.75 11.15 -0.09
C PRO A 336 32.20 10.69 -0.19
N GLN A 337 32.89 11.10 -1.26
CA GLN A 337 34.31 10.83 -1.43
C GLN A 337 35.01 11.35 -0.16
N PRO A 338 35.86 10.55 0.51
CA PRO A 338 36.69 11.10 1.57
C PRO A 338 37.44 12.28 0.98
N ALA A 339 37.35 13.45 1.65
CA ALA A 339 38.06 14.64 1.24
C ALA A 339 39.51 14.23 0.93
N ALA A 340 39.96 14.51 -0.29
CA ALA A 340 41.32 14.21 -0.70
C ALA A 340 42.24 14.76 0.39
N VAL A 341 42.85 13.88 1.17
CA VAL A 341 43.90 14.25 2.12
C VAL A 341 44.97 14.85 1.23
N GLY A 342 45.16 16.17 1.36
CA GLY A 342 46.08 16.91 0.53
C GLY A 342 47.41 16.17 0.47
N ALA A 343 47.81 15.78 -0.74
CA ALA A 343 49.17 15.40 -1.02
C ALA A 343 50.02 16.67 -0.82
N GLY A 344 50.36 16.91 0.44
CA GLY A 344 51.33 17.92 0.84
C GLY A 344 52.73 17.36 0.58
N ARG A 345 53.27 17.72 -0.57
CA ARG A 345 54.66 18.18 -0.85
C ARG A 345 55.09 17.77 -2.25
#